data_AF-A0A521LWK0-F1
#
_entry.id   AF-A0A521LWK0-F1
#
_cell.length_a   1.000
_cell.length_b   1.000
_cell.length_c   1.000
_cell.angle_alpha   90.00
_cell.angle_beta   90.00
_cell.angle_gamma   90.00
#
_symmetry.space_group_name_H-M   'P 1'
#
loop_
_entity.id
_entity.type
_entity.pdbx_description
1 polymer ?
#
loop_
_entity_poly.entity_id
_entity_poly.type
_entity_poly.pdbx_seq_one_letter_code
_entity_poly.pdbx_strand_id
1 'polypeptide(L)'
;MATSSSREDGACEASGMAQASNGSAALARCRDSADLSSETTAIPALCCRLAMIEERKVMKLFAVLAMAAVSLTAGAAGAQTAIQAGLWETNDKTTMEGVQPMPATSRKVCLKANEAQLERLLFPSPEEMAQHGCKYEGGLKQPGVLQSSLSCPPNNEVAGVDAKAEITFSPTSYQGLGQVIARDKSGTTLKGSSTLSGKRVGDC
;
A
#
# COMPACT_ATOMS: atom_id res chain seq x y z
N MET A 1 49.82 -11.41 24.72
CA MET A 1 50.43 -10.09 24.39
C MET A 1 49.39 -9.36 23.57
N ALA A 2 48.61 -8.46 24.21
CA ALA A 2 48.71 -6.99 24.11
C ALA A 2 48.40 -6.50 22.68
N THR A 3 47.46 -5.61 22.35
CA THR A 3 46.77 -4.48 23.04
C THR A 3 45.67 -3.97 22.08
N SER A 4 44.39 -3.83 22.49
CA SER A 4 43.64 -2.60 22.85
C SER A 4 43.49 -1.47 21.79
N SER A 5 42.25 -1.08 21.48
CA SER A 5 41.70 0.31 21.40
C SER A 5 40.31 0.26 20.71
N SER A 6 39.17 0.29 21.42
CA SER A 6 38.40 1.47 21.90
C SER A 6 37.95 2.42 20.79
N ARG A 7 36.62 2.66 20.63
CA ARG A 7 35.89 3.80 21.24
C ARG A 7 34.43 3.97 20.71
N GLU A 8 33.48 3.97 21.66
CA GLU A 8 32.23 4.76 21.86
C GLU A 8 31.20 4.88 20.71
N ASP A 9 29.95 4.39 20.86
CA ASP A 9 28.81 4.83 21.70
C ASP A 9 28.04 6.03 21.12
N GLY A 10 26.73 5.83 20.96
CA GLY A 10 25.80 6.83 20.43
C GLY A 10 24.36 6.32 20.38
N ALA A 11 23.85 5.86 21.53
CA ALA A 11 22.43 5.62 21.75
C ALA A 11 21.69 6.96 21.90
N CYS A 12 20.54 7.12 21.23
CA CYS A 12 19.58 8.16 21.55
C CYS A 12 18.31 7.52 22.11
N GLU A 13 18.22 7.50 23.44
CA GLU A 13 16.95 7.50 24.17
C GLU A 13 16.22 8.84 23.92
N ALA A 14 14.90 8.78 23.77
CA ALA A 14 14.04 9.93 23.98
C ALA A 14 12.82 9.48 24.80
N SER A 15 12.94 9.63 26.13
CA SER A 15 11.82 9.65 27.06
C SER A 15 11.27 11.07 27.18
N GLY A 16 9.94 11.19 27.24
CA GLY A 16 9.32 12.10 28.22
C GLY A 16 8.73 13.43 27.72
N MET A 17 7.39 13.45 27.78
CA MET A 17 6.56 14.49 28.39
C MET A 17 6.12 15.75 27.60
N ALA A 18 4.78 15.86 27.60
CA ALA A 18 3.97 17.00 28.03
C ALA A 18 3.22 17.85 26.97
N GLN A 19 2.01 18.18 27.40
CA GLN A 19 0.86 18.80 26.76
C GLN A 19 1.03 20.31 26.45
N ALA A 20 -0.02 20.83 25.79
CA ALA A 20 -0.41 22.23 25.59
C ALA A 20 0.35 22.93 24.45
N SER A 21 -0.20 23.80 23.62
CA SER A 21 -1.52 24.43 23.51
C SER A 21 -1.50 25.24 22.20
N ASN A 22 -2.67 25.61 21.72
CA ASN A 22 -2.97 26.64 20.71
C ASN A 22 -1.87 27.64 20.31
N GLY A 23 -1.82 27.94 19.01
CA GLY A 23 -1.60 29.31 18.54
C GLY A 23 -0.34 29.54 17.71
N SER A 24 -0.59 29.87 16.44
CA SER A 24 0.15 30.83 15.60
C SER A 24 1.68 30.81 15.54
N ALA A 25 2.15 30.51 14.32
CA ALA A 25 3.24 31.18 13.60
C ALA A 25 4.60 31.34 14.31
N ALA A 26 5.58 30.53 13.87
CA ALA A 26 6.99 30.91 13.84
C ALA A 26 7.66 30.14 12.68
N LEU A 27 7.88 30.79 11.52
CA LEU A 27 9.15 31.42 11.15
C LEU A 27 10.36 30.48 11.30
N ALA A 28 10.71 29.88 10.18
CA ALA A 28 11.97 29.20 9.95
C ALA A 28 13.16 30.15 10.23
N ARG A 29 14.08 29.72 11.09
CA ARG A 29 15.47 30.18 11.13
C ARG A 29 16.36 28.96 10.94
N CYS A 30 16.77 28.71 9.70
CA CYS A 30 17.95 27.88 9.47
C CYS A 30 19.17 28.73 9.80
N ARG A 31 19.94 28.23 10.77
CA ARG A 31 21.21 28.77 11.23
C ARG A 31 22.30 28.15 10.37
N ASP A 32 22.92 28.95 9.53
CA ASP A 32 24.14 28.61 8.79
C ASP A 32 25.28 28.32 9.76
N SER A 33 26.02 27.25 9.50
CA SER A 33 27.35 26.97 10.06
C SER A 33 28.04 25.92 9.19
N ALA A 34 28.72 26.37 8.13
CA ALA A 34 29.86 25.67 7.56
C ALA A 34 30.77 26.69 6.89
N ASP A 35 31.75 27.11 7.69
CA ASP A 35 32.90 27.93 7.34
C ASP A 35 33.84 27.11 6.44
N LEU A 36 34.13 27.62 5.24
CA LEU A 36 35.26 27.18 4.44
C LEU A 36 35.99 28.42 3.94
N SER A 37 37.23 28.49 4.37
CA SER A 37 38.15 29.61 4.29
C SER A 37 38.78 29.76 2.89
N SER A 38 39.25 30.98 2.64
CA SER A 38 40.33 31.37 1.71
C SER A 38 39.93 31.67 0.26
N GLU A 39 39.72 32.96 -0.07
CA GLU A 39 40.75 33.76 -0.76
C GLU A 39 40.32 35.23 -0.91
N THR A 40 41.32 36.09 -0.73
CA THR A 40 41.37 37.54 -0.85
C THR A 40 40.92 38.06 -2.22
N THR A 41 40.09 39.11 -2.28
CA THR A 41 40.27 40.36 -3.09
C THR A 41 39.14 41.35 -2.75
N ALA A 42 39.44 42.65 -2.87
CA ALA A 42 38.80 43.78 -2.21
C ALA A 42 37.77 44.58 -3.07
N ILE A 43 37.01 45.47 -2.37
CA ILE A 43 36.37 46.75 -2.80
C ILE A 43 35.06 46.66 -3.64
N PRO A 44 34.05 47.58 -3.53
CA PRO A 44 33.36 48.18 -2.37
C PRO A 44 31.81 48.20 -2.53
N ALA A 45 31.15 48.83 -1.56
CA ALA A 45 29.74 49.22 -1.50
C ALA A 45 29.29 50.30 -2.53
N LEU A 46 27.97 50.58 -2.52
CA LEU A 46 27.15 51.52 -3.33
C LEU A 46 26.71 50.93 -4.68
N CYS A 47 25.46 51.02 -5.15
CA CYS A 47 24.38 51.98 -4.96
C CYS A 47 23.08 51.27 -5.40
N CYS A 48 22.02 51.26 -4.60
CA CYS A 48 20.87 52.16 -4.73
C CYS A 48 20.05 52.02 -6.04
N ARG A 49 18.79 51.58 -5.84
CA ARG A 49 17.54 52.00 -6.51
C ARG A 49 17.19 51.50 -7.92
N LEU A 50 15.96 50.93 -7.94
CA LEU A 50 14.87 51.17 -8.90
C LEU A 50 15.04 50.74 -10.36
N ALA A 51 14.32 49.68 -10.73
CA ALA A 51 13.42 49.68 -11.90
C ALA A 51 12.50 48.46 -11.74
N MET A 52 11.26 48.64 -11.29
CA MET A 52 10.09 48.97 -12.12
C MET A 52 9.87 47.95 -13.24
N ILE A 53 8.85 47.13 -12.98
CA ILE A 53 8.11 46.30 -13.92
C ILE A 53 7.71 47.18 -15.11
N GLU A 54 8.16 46.83 -16.32
CA GLU A 54 7.59 47.36 -17.55
C GLU A 54 7.23 46.20 -18.47
N GLU A 55 5.93 46.08 -18.70
CA GLU A 55 5.31 45.17 -19.63
C GLU A 55 5.39 45.70 -21.08
N ARG A 56 5.29 44.74 -22.01
CA ARG A 56 5.01 44.88 -23.44
C ARG A 56 6.21 45.11 -24.36
N LYS A 57 6.68 44.02 -24.95
CA LYS A 57 6.90 44.01 -26.40
C LYS A 57 6.36 42.73 -27.02
N VAL A 58 5.37 42.95 -27.87
CA VAL A 58 4.68 41.98 -28.71
C VAL A 58 5.54 41.69 -29.93
N MET A 59 5.70 40.39 -30.24
CA MET A 59 5.81 39.81 -31.59
C MET A 59 7.16 39.87 -32.33
N LYS A 60 7.90 38.75 -32.33
CA LYS A 60 8.06 37.86 -33.51
C LYS A 60 9.13 36.78 -33.27
N LEU A 61 8.74 35.54 -33.58
CA LEU A 61 9.54 34.42 -34.11
C LEU A 61 10.89 34.14 -33.45
N PHE A 62 11.04 32.95 -32.85
CA PHE A 62 11.96 31.92 -33.33
C PHE A 62 11.98 30.71 -32.35
N ALA A 63 12.04 29.52 -32.95
CA ALA A 63 12.65 28.31 -32.43
C ALA A 63 11.96 27.54 -31.28
N VAL A 64 11.20 26.51 -31.70
CA VAL A 64 11.34 25.10 -31.27
C VAL A 64 11.97 24.87 -29.89
N LEU A 65 11.14 24.57 -28.90
CA LEU A 65 11.52 23.67 -27.81
C LEU A 65 10.56 22.48 -27.82
N ALA A 66 11.09 21.37 -28.30
CA ALA A 66 10.49 20.05 -28.22
C ALA A 66 10.90 19.40 -26.88
N MET A 67 9.98 18.58 -26.35
CA MET A 67 10.22 17.51 -25.36
C MET A 67 10.46 18.01 -23.91
N ALA A 68 9.80 17.49 -22.87
CA ALA A 68 9.21 16.18 -22.68
C ALA A 68 7.87 16.28 -21.95
N ALA A 69 6.82 15.70 -22.55
CA ALA A 69 5.69 15.23 -21.77
C ALA A 69 6.23 14.09 -20.90
N VAL A 70 6.34 14.32 -19.59
CA VAL A 70 6.53 13.24 -18.63
C VAL A 70 5.22 12.47 -18.60
N SER A 71 5.10 11.52 -19.52
CA SER A 71 4.14 10.43 -19.41
C SER A 71 4.52 9.67 -18.15
N LEU A 72 3.92 10.03 -17.01
CA LEU A 72 3.77 9.12 -15.88
C LEU A 72 2.90 7.97 -16.36
N THR A 73 3.48 7.03 -17.11
CA THR A 73 2.99 5.66 -17.11
C THR A 73 3.37 5.11 -15.75
N ALA A 74 2.62 5.52 -14.73
CA ALA A 74 2.48 4.74 -13.52
C ALA A 74 1.92 3.40 -14.00
N GLY A 75 2.81 2.43 -14.21
CA GLY A 75 2.40 1.05 -14.31
C GLY A 75 1.51 0.79 -13.11
N ALA A 76 0.31 0.27 -13.37
CA ALA A 76 -0.60 -0.18 -12.34
C ALA A 76 0.05 -1.36 -11.60
N ALA A 77 1.02 -1.08 -10.74
CA ALA A 77 1.29 -1.91 -9.60
C ALA A 77 -0.02 -1.91 -8.81
N GLY A 78 -0.71 -3.05 -8.81
CA GLY A 78 -2.07 -3.18 -8.28
C GLY A 78 -2.19 -2.42 -6.97
N ALA A 79 -2.99 -1.35 -6.97
CA ALA A 79 -3.18 -0.55 -5.78
C ALA A 79 -3.66 -1.50 -4.66
N GLN A 80 -2.90 -1.57 -3.57
CA GLN A 80 -3.21 -2.42 -2.44
C GLN A 80 -4.48 -1.92 -1.77
N THR A 81 -5.38 -2.83 -1.41
CA THR A 81 -6.67 -2.49 -0.80
C THR A 81 -6.49 -2.04 0.66
N ALA A 82 -6.29 -0.74 0.86
CA ALA A 82 -6.04 -0.19 2.19
C ALA A 82 -7.25 -0.38 3.12
N ILE A 83 -7.06 -1.16 4.18
CA ILE A 83 -8.00 -1.34 5.30
C ILE A 83 -7.31 -1.01 6.62
N GLN A 84 -8.06 -0.94 7.73
CA GLN A 84 -7.46 -0.70 9.04
C GLN A 84 -6.87 -1.97 9.66
N ALA A 85 -5.74 -1.81 10.36
CA ALA A 85 -5.19 -2.83 11.25
C ALA A 85 -6.09 -3.09 12.46
N GLY A 86 -5.89 -4.22 13.13
CA GLY A 86 -6.61 -4.62 14.33
C GLY A 86 -7.25 -6.00 14.22
N LEU A 87 -8.16 -6.30 15.14
CA LEU A 87 -8.90 -7.55 15.16
C LEU A 87 -10.10 -7.47 14.21
N TRP A 88 -10.15 -8.40 13.28
CA TRP A 88 -11.22 -8.55 12.30
C TRP A 88 -12.01 -9.83 12.56
N GLU A 89 -13.32 -9.75 12.43
CA GLU A 89 -14.18 -10.92 12.33
C GLU A 89 -14.60 -11.09 10.86
N THR A 90 -14.27 -12.24 10.28
CA THR A 90 -14.53 -12.58 8.88
C THR A 90 -15.49 -13.76 8.80
N ASN A 91 -16.48 -13.66 7.93
CA ASN A 91 -17.48 -14.69 7.68
C ASN A 91 -17.39 -15.17 6.23
N ASP A 92 -17.48 -16.47 6.04
CA ASP A 92 -17.58 -17.13 4.74
C ASP A 92 -18.72 -18.13 4.77
N LYS A 93 -19.62 -18.01 3.79
CA LYS A 93 -20.62 -19.02 3.48
C LYS A 93 -20.44 -19.47 2.04
N THR A 94 -19.91 -20.66 1.85
CA THR A 94 -19.72 -21.28 0.53
C THR A 94 -20.78 -22.36 0.28
N THR A 95 -21.32 -22.37 -0.93
CA THR A 95 -22.27 -23.36 -1.46
C THR A 95 -21.66 -24.02 -2.68
N MET A 96 -21.84 -25.33 -2.82
CA MET A 96 -21.33 -26.11 -3.96
C MET A 96 -22.47 -26.94 -4.55
N GLU A 97 -22.56 -27.01 -5.87
CA GLU A 97 -23.54 -27.81 -6.58
C GLU A 97 -23.39 -29.30 -6.23
N GLY A 98 -24.51 -29.97 -5.93
CA GLY A 98 -24.53 -31.40 -5.61
C GLY A 98 -23.97 -31.76 -4.23
N VAL A 99 -23.58 -30.78 -3.42
CA VAL A 99 -23.07 -30.98 -2.05
C VAL A 99 -24.05 -30.38 -1.04
N GLN A 100 -24.19 -30.99 0.13
CA GLN A 100 -24.98 -30.41 1.21
C GLN A 100 -24.41 -29.03 1.61
N PRO A 101 -25.25 -28.01 1.85
CA PRO A 101 -24.77 -26.68 2.24
C PRO A 101 -23.85 -26.75 3.45
N MET A 102 -22.64 -26.23 3.31
CA MET A 102 -21.70 -26.11 4.43
C MET A 102 -22.21 -25.03 5.40
N PRO A 103 -22.03 -25.21 6.72
CA PRO A 103 -22.34 -24.16 7.67
C PRO A 103 -21.47 -22.93 7.38
N ALA A 104 -22.01 -21.74 7.64
CA ALA A 104 -21.22 -20.52 7.58
C ALA A 104 -20.10 -20.59 8.62
N THR A 105 -18.90 -20.19 8.22
CA THR A 105 -17.74 -20.13 9.10
C THR A 105 -17.47 -18.70 9.49
N SER A 106 -17.17 -18.46 10.78
CA SER A 106 -16.68 -17.18 11.28
C SER A 106 -15.32 -17.40 11.93
N ARG A 107 -14.37 -16.51 11.66
CA ARG A 107 -13.05 -16.52 12.29
C ARG A 107 -12.62 -15.12 12.66
N LYS A 108 -11.79 -15.03 13.70
CA LYS A 108 -11.14 -13.78 14.09
C LYS A 108 -9.70 -13.78 13.62
N VAL A 109 -9.28 -12.70 12.97
CA VAL A 109 -7.94 -12.53 12.40
C VAL A 109 -7.37 -11.21 12.91
N CYS A 110 -6.17 -11.24 13.46
CA CYS A 110 -5.42 -10.02 13.77
C CYS A 110 -4.63 -9.60 12.54
N LEU A 111 -4.83 -8.36 12.10
CA LEU A 111 -4.01 -7.72 11.08
C LEU A 111 -3.09 -6.67 11.69
N LYS A 112 -1.79 -6.81 11.43
CA LYS A 112 -0.80 -5.77 11.76
C LYS A 112 -0.87 -4.62 10.78
N ALA A 113 -0.32 -3.46 11.16
CA ALA A 113 -0.32 -2.25 10.33
C ALA A 113 0.31 -2.46 8.94
N ASN A 114 1.40 -3.21 8.85
CA ASN A 114 2.07 -3.52 7.59
C ASN A 114 1.37 -4.62 6.76
N GLU A 115 0.34 -5.26 7.33
CA GLU A 115 -0.46 -6.32 6.70
C GLU A 115 -1.90 -5.86 6.42
N ALA A 116 -2.21 -4.58 6.65
CA ALA A 116 -3.55 -4.02 6.60
C ALA A 116 -4.05 -3.85 5.15
N GLN A 117 -4.17 -4.98 4.46
CA GLN A 117 -4.63 -5.14 3.09
C GLN A 117 -5.75 -6.18 3.09
N LEU A 118 -6.83 -5.91 2.36
CA LEU A 118 -8.00 -6.80 2.34
C LEU A 118 -7.65 -8.20 1.85
N GLU A 119 -6.71 -8.32 0.90
CA GLU A 119 -6.27 -9.60 0.36
C GLU A 119 -5.76 -10.54 1.46
N ARG A 120 -5.17 -10.03 2.54
CA ARG A 120 -4.67 -10.83 3.67
C ARG A 120 -5.77 -11.49 4.50
N LEU A 121 -7.00 -10.96 4.47
CA LEU A 121 -8.16 -11.55 5.15
C LEU A 121 -8.83 -12.65 4.32
N LEU A 122 -8.66 -12.59 3.00
CA LEU A 122 -9.42 -13.38 2.03
C LEU A 122 -8.61 -14.52 1.43
N PHE A 123 -7.33 -14.30 1.21
CA PHE A 123 -6.44 -15.23 0.51
C PHE A 123 -5.28 -15.66 1.41
N PRO A 124 -4.73 -16.86 1.17
CA PRO A 124 -3.48 -17.30 1.79
C PRO A 124 -2.33 -16.32 1.55
N SER A 125 -1.21 -16.49 2.26
CA SER A 125 -0.04 -15.66 1.98
C SER A 125 0.51 -15.91 0.57
N PRO A 126 1.18 -14.92 -0.07
CA PRO A 126 1.82 -15.12 -1.35
C PRO A 126 2.78 -16.32 -1.38
N GLU A 127 3.48 -16.57 -0.28
CA GLU A 127 4.40 -17.70 -0.12
C GLU A 127 3.63 -19.03 -0.10
N GLU A 128 2.52 -19.11 0.63
CA GLU A 128 1.66 -20.30 0.67
C GLU A 128 1.01 -20.56 -0.70
N MET A 129 0.53 -19.50 -1.36
CA MET A 129 0.01 -19.60 -2.72
C MET A 129 1.08 -20.12 -3.69
N ALA A 130 2.31 -19.63 -3.60
CA ALA A 130 3.42 -20.08 -4.44
C ALA A 130 3.79 -21.55 -4.17
N GLN A 131 3.77 -22.00 -2.92
CA GLN A 131 4.00 -23.40 -2.54
C GLN A 131 2.99 -24.35 -3.19
N HIS A 132 1.74 -23.92 -3.34
CA HIS A 132 0.68 -24.69 -3.99
C HIS A 132 0.55 -24.44 -5.51
N GLY A 133 1.46 -23.65 -6.10
CA GLY A 133 1.43 -23.31 -7.52
C GLY A 133 0.21 -22.47 -7.91
N CYS A 134 -0.42 -21.80 -6.94
CA CYS A 134 -1.57 -20.96 -7.16
C CYS A 134 -1.16 -19.65 -7.85
N LYS A 135 -1.95 -19.23 -8.83
CA LYS A 135 -1.83 -17.94 -9.51
C LYS A 135 -2.90 -17.00 -9.01
N TYR A 136 -2.48 -15.84 -8.55
CA TYR A 136 -3.36 -14.75 -8.16
C TYR A 136 -3.29 -13.64 -9.21
N GLU A 137 -4.44 -13.20 -9.67
CA GLU A 137 -4.61 -12.02 -10.52
C GLU A 137 -5.69 -11.15 -9.90
N GLY A 138 -5.45 -9.85 -9.74
CA GLY A 138 -6.46 -8.98 -9.15
C GLY A 138 -5.91 -7.69 -8.59
N GLY A 139 -6.83 -6.87 -8.09
CA GLY A 139 -6.52 -5.63 -7.39
C GLY A 139 -7.72 -4.70 -7.31
N LEU A 140 -7.44 -3.48 -6.85
CA LEU A 140 -8.40 -2.38 -6.84
C LEU A 140 -8.89 -2.06 -8.26
N LYS A 141 -10.16 -2.35 -8.53
CA LYS A 141 -10.82 -1.96 -9.79
C LYS A 141 -11.19 -0.47 -9.77
N GLN A 142 -11.67 -0.02 -8.62
CA GLN A 142 -12.02 1.36 -8.28
C GLN A 142 -11.99 1.50 -6.75
N PRO A 143 -11.91 2.71 -6.19
CA PRO A 143 -11.89 2.89 -4.74
C PRO A 143 -13.01 2.10 -4.04
N GLY A 144 -12.63 1.30 -3.04
CA GLY A 144 -13.57 0.47 -2.28
C GLY A 144 -14.11 -0.76 -3.02
N VAL A 145 -13.57 -1.13 -4.18
CA VAL A 145 -13.94 -2.37 -4.89
C VAL A 145 -12.70 -3.16 -5.31
N LEU A 146 -12.54 -4.34 -4.72
CA LEU A 146 -11.54 -5.35 -5.06
C LEU A 146 -12.15 -6.34 -6.05
N GLN A 147 -11.49 -6.55 -7.18
CA GLN A 147 -11.81 -7.66 -8.08
C GLN A 147 -10.58 -8.55 -8.22
N SER A 148 -10.77 -9.86 -8.03
CA SER A 148 -9.66 -10.81 -8.05
C SER A 148 -10.07 -12.19 -8.55
N SER A 149 -9.07 -12.94 -8.97
CA SER A 149 -9.16 -14.34 -9.35
C SER A 149 -7.95 -15.10 -8.82
N LEU A 150 -8.20 -16.31 -8.34
CA LEU A 150 -7.20 -17.24 -7.83
C LEU A 150 -7.36 -18.56 -8.58
N SER A 151 -6.29 -19.11 -9.12
CA SER A 151 -6.29 -20.41 -9.79
C SER A 151 -5.21 -21.30 -9.18
N CYS A 152 -5.63 -22.35 -8.50
CA CYS A 152 -4.77 -23.37 -7.90
C CYS A 152 -4.91 -24.67 -8.69
N PRO A 153 -3.83 -25.24 -9.25
CA PRO A 153 -3.91 -26.51 -9.96
C PRO A 153 -4.21 -27.68 -8.99
N PRO A 154 -4.86 -28.76 -9.46
CA PRO A 154 -5.03 -29.96 -8.66
C PRO A 154 -3.66 -30.59 -8.36
N ASN A 155 -3.53 -31.21 -7.18
CA ASN A 155 -2.35 -32.00 -6.82
C ASN A 155 -2.78 -33.39 -6.30
N ASN A 156 -1.82 -34.16 -5.77
CA ASN A 156 -2.10 -35.52 -5.32
C ASN A 156 -3.00 -35.64 -4.08
N GLU A 157 -3.23 -34.54 -3.36
CA GLU A 157 -3.96 -34.53 -2.08
C GLU A 157 -5.22 -33.66 -2.15
N VAL A 158 -5.22 -32.62 -3.00
CA VAL A 158 -6.25 -31.59 -3.04
C VAL A 158 -6.75 -31.35 -4.47
N ALA A 159 -8.06 -31.12 -4.60
CA ALA A 159 -8.67 -30.69 -5.85
C ALA A 159 -8.14 -29.32 -6.29
N GLY A 160 -8.10 -29.09 -7.60
CA GLY A 160 -7.80 -27.77 -8.15
C GLY A 160 -8.96 -26.81 -7.90
N VAL A 161 -8.67 -25.52 -7.82
CA VAL A 161 -9.66 -24.49 -7.51
C VAL A 161 -9.43 -23.28 -8.40
N ASP A 162 -10.46 -22.89 -9.14
CA ASP A 162 -10.54 -21.58 -9.78
C ASP A 162 -11.58 -20.74 -9.02
N ALA A 163 -11.14 -19.67 -8.37
CA ALA A 163 -11.99 -18.74 -7.65
C ALA A 163 -11.97 -17.36 -8.28
N LYS A 164 -13.12 -16.67 -8.26
CA LYS A 164 -13.24 -15.26 -8.62
C LYS A 164 -13.99 -14.54 -7.51
N ALA A 165 -13.57 -13.34 -7.14
CA ALA A 165 -14.22 -12.54 -6.12
C ALA A 165 -14.40 -11.09 -6.58
N GLU A 166 -15.55 -10.54 -6.26
CA GLU A 166 -15.81 -9.11 -6.31
C GLU A 166 -16.30 -8.66 -4.93
N ILE A 167 -15.56 -7.72 -4.33
CA ILE A 167 -15.73 -7.35 -2.93
C ILE A 167 -15.72 -5.85 -2.81
N THR A 168 -16.80 -5.32 -2.21
CA THR A 168 -16.89 -3.93 -1.81
C THR A 168 -16.37 -3.79 -0.39
N PHE A 169 -15.55 -2.79 -0.13
CA PHE A 169 -14.92 -2.60 1.16
C PHE A 169 -14.83 -1.12 1.56
N SER A 170 -14.76 -0.92 2.87
CA SER A 170 -14.44 0.32 3.55
C SER A 170 -13.20 0.10 4.43
N PRO A 171 -12.68 1.13 5.10
CA PRO A 171 -11.56 0.95 6.02
C PRO A 171 -11.83 -0.07 7.16
N THR A 172 -13.10 -0.33 7.52
CA THR A 172 -13.45 -1.16 8.70
C THR A 172 -14.45 -2.28 8.41
N SER A 173 -14.85 -2.48 7.16
CA SER A 173 -15.77 -3.55 6.77
C SER A 173 -15.60 -3.95 5.31
N TYR A 174 -16.05 -5.16 4.96
CA TYR A 174 -16.19 -5.57 3.58
C TYR A 174 -17.35 -6.55 3.40
N GLN A 175 -17.85 -6.62 2.17
CA GLN A 175 -18.81 -7.62 1.73
C GLN A 175 -18.65 -7.89 0.24
N GLY A 176 -18.79 -9.15 -0.16
CA GLY A 176 -18.70 -9.52 -1.56
C GLY A 176 -19.18 -10.91 -1.85
N LEU A 177 -19.06 -11.26 -3.12
CA LEU A 177 -19.43 -12.55 -3.65
C LEU A 177 -18.22 -13.21 -4.30
N GLY A 178 -18.07 -14.49 -4.00
CA GLY A 178 -17.13 -15.39 -4.64
C GLY A 178 -17.85 -16.35 -5.58
N GLN A 179 -17.19 -16.73 -6.67
CA GLN A 179 -17.52 -17.89 -7.47
C GLN A 179 -16.36 -18.86 -7.35
N VAL A 180 -16.66 -20.14 -7.18
CA VAL A 180 -15.66 -21.20 -7.02
C VAL A 180 -15.94 -22.29 -8.04
N ILE A 181 -14.91 -22.79 -8.69
CA ILE A 181 -14.95 -23.98 -9.52
C ILE A 181 -13.89 -24.92 -8.97
N ALA A 182 -14.32 -25.98 -8.30
CA ALA A 182 -13.44 -27.05 -7.86
C ALA A 182 -13.30 -28.07 -9.00
N ARG A 183 -12.07 -28.53 -9.26
CA ARG A 183 -11.78 -29.55 -10.28
C ARG A 183 -11.06 -30.72 -9.63
N ASP A 184 -11.66 -31.90 -9.71
CA ASP A 184 -10.98 -33.11 -9.24
C ASP A 184 -9.91 -33.58 -10.25
N LYS A 185 -9.18 -34.63 -9.88
CA LYS A 185 -8.13 -35.21 -10.74
C LYS A 185 -8.66 -35.83 -12.04
N SER A 186 -9.94 -36.19 -12.10
CA SER A 186 -10.59 -36.73 -13.30
C SER A 186 -11.00 -35.63 -14.29
N GLY A 187 -10.90 -34.36 -13.88
CA GLY A 187 -11.34 -33.21 -14.64
C GLY A 187 -12.82 -32.86 -14.42
N THR A 188 -13.51 -33.55 -13.52
CA THR A 188 -14.89 -33.23 -13.15
C THR A 188 -14.90 -31.94 -12.36
N THR A 189 -15.80 -31.02 -12.74
CA THR A 189 -15.92 -29.70 -12.11
C THR A 189 -17.17 -29.60 -11.26
N LEU A 190 -17.03 -29.06 -10.06
CA LEU A 190 -18.13 -28.64 -9.20
C LEU A 190 -18.11 -27.12 -9.09
N LYS A 191 -19.24 -26.48 -9.40
CA LYS A 191 -19.39 -25.03 -9.26
C LYS A 191 -19.93 -24.70 -7.88
N GLY A 192 -19.55 -23.54 -7.40
CA GLY A 192 -20.00 -23.00 -6.14
C GLY A 192 -20.01 -21.49 -6.13
N SER A 193 -20.65 -20.97 -5.10
CA SER A 193 -20.68 -19.54 -4.81
C SER A 193 -20.46 -19.30 -3.33
N SER A 194 -19.82 -18.20 -3.01
CA SER A 194 -19.47 -17.82 -1.65
C SER A 194 -20.00 -16.43 -1.35
N THR A 195 -20.54 -16.24 -0.15
CA THR A 195 -20.75 -14.90 0.41
C THR A 195 -19.66 -14.63 1.42
N LEU A 196 -18.92 -13.55 1.19
CA LEU A 196 -17.80 -13.12 2.03
C LEU A 196 -18.19 -11.83 2.73
N SER A 197 -17.94 -11.74 4.03
CA SER A 197 -18.07 -10.47 4.75
C SER A 197 -17.08 -10.39 5.89
N GLY A 198 -16.79 -9.18 6.34
CA GLY A 198 -16.00 -9.00 7.54
C GLY A 198 -16.08 -7.59 8.08
N LYS A 199 -15.74 -7.47 9.37
CA LYS A 199 -15.77 -6.20 10.09
C LYS A 199 -14.64 -6.15 11.11
N ARG A 200 -14.04 -4.98 11.26
CA ARG A 200 -13.13 -4.68 12.36
C ARG A 200 -13.90 -4.64 13.68
N VAL A 201 -13.49 -5.45 14.65
CA VAL A 201 -14.13 -5.59 15.96
C VAL A 201 -13.31 -5.02 17.12
N GLY A 202 -12.06 -4.63 16.88
CA GLY A 202 -11.23 -3.99 17.90
C GLY A 202 -9.76 -3.93 17.50
N ASP A 203 -8.92 -3.68 18.49
CA ASP A 203 -7.47 -3.85 18.37
C ASP A 203 -7.09 -5.33 18.57
N CYS A 204 -5.89 -5.68 18.13
CA CYS A 204 -5.22 -6.89 18.62
C CYS A 204 -4.60 -6.57 19.99
#